data_AF-A0A944GQ43-F1
#
_entry.id   AF-A0A944GQ43-F1
#
_cell.length_a   1.000
_cell.length_b   1.000
_cell.length_c   1.000
_cell.angle_alpha   90.00
_cell.angle_beta   90.00
_cell.angle_gamma   90.00
#
_symmetry.space_group_name_H-M   'P 1'
#
loop_
_entity.id
_entity.type
_entity.pdbx_description
1 polymer ?
#
loop_
_entity_poly.entity_id
_entity_poly.type
_entity_poly.pdbx_seq_one_letter_code
_entity_poly.pdbx_strand_id
1 'polypeptide(L)'
;MTSLDMIRVMGNGINLGNTLEAYNHNGYLAGADPDGFETGWGQPYTTAEMIQGMKNAGFDTLRIPVAWTNGMNFEEGNYTIDERLMSRVETIVNYALDADMDVIVNDHWDGGWWGMFGAEDTAVREQALEMYKSMWSQIGEHFKDYSYKLIFESANEELGDRL
;
A
#
# COMPACT_ATOMS: atom_id res chain seq x y z
N MET A 1 23.99 8.29 -0.58
CA MET A 1 22.92 9.22 -0.97
C MET A 1 22.37 9.84 0.31
N THR A 2 22.15 11.16 0.35
CA THR A 2 21.47 11.83 1.49
C THR A 2 19.96 11.88 1.27
N SER A 3 19.18 12.23 2.30
CA SER A 3 17.72 12.43 2.15
C SER A 3 17.39 13.54 1.13
N LEU A 4 18.17 14.62 1.10
CA LEU A 4 18.00 15.68 0.10
C LEU A 4 18.33 15.23 -1.32
N ASP A 5 19.30 14.34 -1.47
CA ASP A 5 19.61 13.74 -2.78
C ASP A 5 18.44 12.84 -3.23
N MET A 6 17.87 12.05 -2.31
CA MET A 6 16.72 11.18 -2.62
C MET A 6 15.53 11.99 -3.14
N ILE A 7 15.15 13.08 -2.45
CA ILE A 7 14.03 13.94 -2.89
C ILE A 7 14.26 14.52 -4.28
N ARG A 8 15.51 14.79 -4.67
CA ARG A 8 15.83 15.28 -6.03
C ARG A 8 15.70 14.18 -7.08
N VAL A 9 16.10 12.96 -6.74
CA VAL A 9 16.01 11.79 -7.65
C VAL A 9 14.55 11.40 -7.90
N MET A 10 13.70 11.49 -6.87
CA MET A 10 12.27 11.19 -6.95
C MET A 10 11.51 12.06 -7.98
N GLY A 11 12.02 13.24 -8.34
CA GLY A 11 11.50 14.04 -9.44
C GLY A 11 9.99 14.31 -9.36
N ASN A 12 9.29 14.21 -10.49
CA ASN A 12 7.84 14.35 -10.53
C ASN A 12 7.17 13.02 -10.13
N GLY A 13 6.22 13.09 -9.19
CA GLY A 13 5.46 11.92 -8.75
C GLY A 13 4.06 11.83 -9.37
N ILE A 14 3.55 10.60 -9.50
CA ILE A 14 2.14 10.30 -9.81
C ILE A 14 1.60 9.23 -8.84
N ASN A 15 0.32 9.32 -8.50
CA ASN A 15 -0.38 8.30 -7.70
C ASN A 15 -1.13 7.33 -8.63
N LEU A 16 -0.97 6.03 -8.39
CA LEU A 16 -1.82 4.98 -8.95
C LEU A 16 -3.11 4.87 -8.11
N GLY A 17 -3.96 5.89 -8.21
CA GLY A 17 -5.11 6.05 -7.32
C GLY A 17 -6.35 5.24 -7.72
N ASN A 18 -7.19 4.95 -6.73
CA ASN A 18 -8.38 4.10 -6.77
C ASN A 18 -8.10 2.70 -7.35
N THR A 19 -6.91 2.18 -7.09
CA THR A 19 -6.41 0.90 -7.57
C THR A 19 -6.29 -0.05 -6.37
N LEU A 20 -5.11 -0.25 -5.80
CA LEU A 20 -4.90 -1.22 -4.72
C LEU A 20 -5.48 -0.76 -3.35
N GLU A 21 -5.87 0.50 -3.23
CA GLU A 21 -6.63 1.02 -2.08
C GLU A 21 -8.14 0.86 -2.22
N ALA A 22 -8.64 0.36 -3.35
CA ALA A 22 -10.07 0.14 -3.53
C ALA A 22 -10.56 -0.92 -2.51
N TYR A 23 -11.40 -0.47 -1.58
CA TYR A 23 -11.78 -1.27 -0.42
C TYR A 23 -12.95 -2.22 -0.71
N ASN A 24 -12.75 -3.51 -0.52
CA ASN A 24 -13.78 -4.54 -0.59
C ASN A 24 -13.40 -5.78 0.25
N HIS A 25 -13.16 -5.55 1.55
CA HIS A 25 -12.70 -6.58 2.49
C HIS A 25 -13.64 -7.81 2.53
N ASN A 26 -14.95 -7.60 2.58
CA ASN A 26 -15.93 -8.70 2.53
C ASN A 26 -15.83 -9.54 1.25
N GLY A 27 -15.63 -8.89 0.10
CA GLY A 27 -15.41 -9.61 -1.17
C GLY A 27 -14.12 -10.43 -1.13
N TYR A 28 -13.08 -9.90 -0.50
CA TYR A 28 -11.80 -10.56 -0.36
C TYR A 28 -11.90 -11.84 0.47
N LEU A 29 -12.52 -11.78 1.65
CA LEU A 29 -12.75 -12.94 2.51
C LEU A 29 -13.63 -14.01 1.85
N ALA A 30 -14.54 -13.60 0.96
CA ALA A 30 -15.36 -14.52 0.16
C ALA A 30 -14.60 -15.19 -0.99
N GLY A 31 -13.30 -14.94 -1.13
CA GLY A 31 -12.44 -15.55 -2.14
C GLY A 31 -12.46 -14.84 -3.49
N ALA A 32 -12.83 -13.56 -3.54
CA ALA A 32 -12.68 -12.77 -4.76
C ALA A 32 -11.21 -12.77 -5.22
N ASP A 33 -11.04 -12.69 -6.54
CA ASP A 33 -9.73 -12.58 -7.17
C ASP A 33 -9.08 -11.24 -6.80
N PRO A 34 -7.78 -11.22 -6.44
CA PRO A 34 -6.95 -10.01 -6.35
C PRO A 34 -7.24 -8.95 -7.41
N ASP A 35 -7.41 -9.41 -8.65
CA ASP A 35 -7.65 -8.56 -9.81
C ASP A 35 -8.99 -7.80 -9.71
N GLY A 36 -9.94 -8.33 -8.94
CA GLY A 36 -11.23 -7.71 -8.65
C GLY A 36 -11.17 -6.55 -7.66
N PHE A 37 -10.11 -6.44 -6.85
CA PHE A 37 -9.95 -5.34 -5.90
C PHE A 37 -9.43 -4.10 -6.60
N GLU A 38 -8.35 -4.22 -7.37
CA GLU A 38 -7.76 -3.06 -8.04
C GLU A 38 -8.66 -2.44 -9.11
N THR A 39 -9.63 -3.21 -9.60
CA THR A 39 -10.69 -2.75 -10.50
C THR A 39 -11.99 -2.37 -9.80
N GLY A 40 -12.06 -2.57 -8.47
CA GLY A 40 -13.28 -2.45 -7.66
C GLY A 40 -13.90 -1.06 -7.64
N TRP A 41 -13.10 -0.01 -7.88
CA TRP A 41 -13.57 1.38 -8.03
C TRP A 41 -13.49 1.91 -9.47
N GLY A 42 -13.43 1.00 -10.46
CA GLY A 42 -13.56 1.31 -11.89
C GLY A 42 -12.25 1.61 -12.61
N GLN A 43 -11.10 1.44 -11.95
CA GLN A 43 -9.81 1.48 -12.64
C GLN A 43 -9.61 0.20 -13.48
N PRO A 44 -8.85 0.26 -14.58
CA PRO A 44 -8.45 -0.94 -15.31
C PRO A 44 -7.42 -1.72 -14.50
N TYR A 45 -7.22 -2.97 -14.91
CA TYR A 45 -6.11 -3.77 -14.42
C TYR A 45 -4.78 -3.11 -14.76
N THR A 46 -3.89 -2.96 -13.78
CA THR A 46 -2.59 -2.30 -13.94
C THR A 46 -1.64 -3.21 -14.72
N THR A 47 -1.07 -2.69 -15.80
CA THR A 47 -0.08 -3.41 -16.61
C THR A 47 1.27 -2.69 -16.61
N ALA A 48 2.33 -3.42 -16.96
CA ALA A 48 3.65 -2.84 -17.12
C ALA A 48 3.67 -1.71 -18.16
N GLU A 49 2.91 -1.84 -19.25
CA GLU A 49 2.81 -0.80 -20.28
C GLU A 49 2.19 0.49 -19.76
N MET A 50 1.22 0.41 -18.86
CA MET A 50 0.64 1.59 -18.22
C MET A 50 1.68 2.35 -17.39
N ILE A 51 2.45 1.63 -16.57
CA ILE A 51 3.49 2.22 -15.72
C ILE A 51 4.64 2.79 -16.57
N GLN A 52 5.09 2.06 -17.60
CA GLN A 52 6.06 2.58 -18.56
C GLN A 52 5.54 3.83 -19.29
N GLY A 53 4.24 3.86 -19.60
CA GLY A 53 3.57 5.04 -20.14
C GLY A 53 3.67 6.25 -19.22
N MET A 54 3.48 6.07 -17.91
CA MET A 54 3.67 7.12 -16.90
C MET A 54 5.13 7.61 -16.87
N LYS A 55 6.11 6.70 -16.88
CA LYS A 55 7.53 7.09 -16.99
C LYS A 55 7.81 7.91 -18.24
N ASN A 56 7.31 7.46 -19.39
CA ASN A 56 7.48 8.15 -20.67
C ASN A 56 6.80 9.54 -20.68
N ALA A 57 5.79 9.75 -19.84
CA ALA A 57 5.16 11.05 -19.62
C ALA A 57 5.99 12.01 -18.74
N GLY A 58 7.08 11.54 -18.13
CA GLY A 58 8.00 12.34 -17.33
C GLY A 58 7.82 12.23 -15.82
N PHE A 59 7.15 11.17 -15.34
CA PHE A 59 7.11 10.83 -13.92
C PHE A 59 8.30 9.96 -13.52
N ASP A 60 8.93 10.31 -12.41
CA ASP A 60 10.09 9.60 -11.87
C ASP A 60 9.74 8.79 -10.62
N THR A 61 8.64 9.12 -9.94
CA THR A 61 8.13 8.35 -8.80
C THR A 61 6.69 7.89 -9.02
N LEU A 62 6.42 6.61 -8.73
CA LEU A 62 5.07 6.07 -8.61
C LEU A 62 4.72 5.90 -7.13
N ARG A 63 3.62 6.49 -6.68
CA ARG A 63 3.01 6.18 -5.38
C ARG A 63 1.88 5.20 -5.58
N ILE A 64 1.93 4.08 -4.86
CA ILE A 64 0.97 2.98 -4.90
C ILE A 64 0.24 2.97 -3.55
N PRO A 65 -0.96 3.54 -3.48
CA PRO A 65 -1.79 3.46 -2.29
C PRO A 65 -2.36 2.05 -2.14
N VAL A 66 -2.34 1.48 -0.93
CA VAL A 66 -2.79 0.10 -0.69
C VAL A 66 -3.70 0.02 0.53
N ALA A 67 -4.77 -0.77 0.44
CA ALA A 67 -5.59 -1.17 1.58
C ALA A 67 -5.30 -2.64 1.93
N TRP A 68 -4.45 -2.86 2.93
CA TRP A 68 -3.93 -4.17 3.31
C TRP A 68 -4.94 -5.04 4.07
N THR A 69 -5.80 -4.45 4.89
CA THR A 69 -6.86 -5.17 5.63
C THR A 69 -7.85 -5.87 4.72
N ASN A 70 -7.97 -5.45 3.45
CA ASN A 70 -8.70 -6.25 2.46
C ASN A 70 -8.23 -7.72 2.52
N GLY A 71 -6.93 -7.95 2.56
CA GLY A 71 -6.30 -9.27 2.58
C GLY A 71 -6.00 -9.85 3.95
N MET A 72 -6.56 -9.32 5.05
CA MET A 72 -6.35 -9.84 6.41
C MET A 72 -7.67 -10.26 7.03
N ASN A 73 -7.66 -11.27 7.90
CA ASN A 73 -8.82 -11.60 8.73
C ASN A 73 -8.65 -10.94 10.12
N PHE A 74 -8.54 -9.62 10.09
CA PHE A 74 -8.07 -8.82 11.22
C PHE A 74 -9.12 -8.71 12.34
N GLU A 75 -10.43 -8.80 12.03
CA GLU A 75 -11.47 -8.84 13.06
C GLU A 75 -11.42 -10.12 13.91
N GLU A 76 -10.89 -11.21 13.36
CA GLU A 76 -10.65 -12.46 14.09
C GLU A 76 -9.26 -12.51 14.76
N GLY A 77 -8.51 -11.40 14.73
CA GLY A 77 -7.17 -11.29 15.30
C GLY A 77 -6.07 -11.95 14.45
N ASN A 78 -6.37 -12.28 13.19
CA ASN A 78 -5.38 -12.80 12.25
C ASN A 78 -4.91 -11.69 11.29
N TYR A 79 -3.77 -11.10 11.61
CA TYR A 79 -3.15 -10.02 10.82
C TYR A 79 -2.23 -10.53 9.70
N THR A 80 -2.29 -11.81 9.33
CA THR A 80 -1.53 -12.32 8.17
C THR A 80 -2.08 -11.71 6.89
N ILE A 81 -1.20 -11.08 6.11
CA ILE A 81 -1.53 -10.56 4.78
C ILE A 81 -1.65 -11.75 3.83
N ASP A 82 -2.78 -11.85 3.12
CA ASP A 82 -2.96 -12.84 2.06
C ASP A 82 -1.88 -12.66 0.98
N GLU A 83 -1.18 -13.76 0.68
CA GLU A 83 -0.05 -13.81 -0.26
C GLU A 83 -0.41 -13.29 -1.64
N ARG A 84 -1.69 -13.40 -2.05
CA ARG A 84 -2.14 -12.92 -3.34
C ARG A 84 -2.15 -11.39 -3.42
N LEU A 85 -2.52 -10.71 -2.32
CA LEU A 85 -2.43 -9.25 -2.24
C LEU A 85 -0.96 -8.80 -2.21
N MET A 86 -0.14 -9.43 -1.36
CA MET A 86 1.29 -9.12 -1.28
C MET A 86 1.98 -9.29 -2.64
N SER A 87 1.72 -10.40 -3.33
CA SER A 87 2.28 -10.71 -4.65
C SER A 87 1.80 -9.72 -5.72
N ARG A 88 0.56 -9.24 -5.63
CA ARG A 88 0.04 -8.25 -6.58
C ARG A 88 0.67 -6.87 -6.37
N VAL A 89 0.83 -6.44 -5.11
CA VAL A 89 1.58 -5.22 -4.77
C VAL A 89 3.01 -5.32 -5.30
N GLU A 90 3.70 -6.44 -5.04
CA GLU A 90 5.05 -6.69 -5.53
C GLU A 90 5.14 -6.62 -7.07
N THR A 91 4.15 -7.17 -7.78
CA THR A 91 4.11 -7.12 -9.24
C THR A 91 4.11 -5.67 -9.75
N ILE A 92 3.26 -4.80 -9.18
CA ILE A 92 3.18 -3.39 -9.59
C ILE A 92 4.41 -2.59 -9.14
N VAL A 93 4.96 -2.89 -7.96
CA VAL A 93 6.25 -2.33 -7.52
C VAL A 93 7.34 -2.65 -8.54
N ASN A 94 7.44 -3.90 -8.99
CA ASN A 94 8.42 -4.32 -9.98
C ASN A 94 8.22 -3.65 -11.34
N TYR A 95 6.98 -3.45 -11.80
CA TYR A 95 6.72 -2.68 -13.02
C TYR A 95 7.32 -1.27 -12.96
N ALA A 96 7.21 -0.60 -11.81
CA ALA A 96 7.76 0.74 -11.65
C ALA A 96 9.29 0.74 -11.53
N LEU A 97 9.86 -0.22 -10.79
CA LEU A 97 11.32 -0.37 -10.68
C LEU A 97 11.97 -0.72 -12.03
N ASP A 98 11.34 -1.62 -12.81
CA ASP A 98 11.78 -2.00 -14.16
C ASP A 98 11.69 -0.81 -15.15
N ALA A 99 10.73 0.09 -14.93
CA ALA A 99 10.60 1.36 -15.66
C ALA A 99 11.57 2.46 -15.16
N ASP A 100 12.50 2.14 -14.26
CA ASP A 100 13.45 3.07 -13.64
C ASP A 100 12.76 4.22 -12.88
N MET A 101 11.67 3.91 -12.18
CA MET A 101 10.99 4.81 -11.26
C MET A 101 11.37 4.50 -9.80
N ASP A 102 11.33 5.51 -8.95
CA ASP A 102 11.19 5.32 -7.51
C ASP A 102 9.74 4.93 -7.18
N VAL A 103 9.53 4.20 -6.08
CA VAL A 103 8.22 3.65 -5.72
C VAL A 103 7.92 3.92 -4.26
N ILE A 104 6.74 4.47 -3.98
CA ILE A 104 6.23 4.61 -2.61
C ILE A 104 5.08 3.62 -2.44
N VAL A 105 5.15 2.80 -1.41
CA VAL A 105 4.05 1.96 -0.94
C VAL A 105 3.65 2.43 0.45
N ASN A 106 2.35 2.53 0.71
CA ASN A 106 1.82 2.98 1.99
C ASN A 106 0.79 2.01 2.58
N ASP A 107 0.29 2.39 3.74
CA ASP A 107 -1.03 2.03 4.23
C ASP A 107 -1.99 3.20 3.94
N HIS A 108 -3.03 2.99 3.13
CA HIS A 108 -3.94 4.05 2.65
C HIS A 108 -5.23 4.14 3.49
N TRP A 109 -6.38 4.43 2.85
CA TRP A 109 -7.68 4.27 3.48
C TRP A 109 -8.03 2.78 3.58
N ASP A 110 -7.48 2.14 4.61
CA ASP A 110 -7.52 0.70 4.79
C ASP A 110 -8.73 0.24 5.62
N GLY A 111 -9.93 0.68 5.23
CA GLY A 111 -11.17 0.40 5.98
C GLY A 111 -11.31 1.21 7.27
N GLY A 112 -10.43 2.18 7.51
CA GLY A 112 -10.51 3.11 8.64
C GLY A 112 -10.05 2.52 9.98
N TRP A 113 -9.36 1.37 9.99
CA TRP A 113 -8.83 0.75 11.21
C TRP A 113 -7.87 1.68 11.96
N TRP A 114 -7.19 2.60 11.26
CA TRP A 114 -6.26 3.55 11.86
C TRP A 114 -6.92 4.45 12.93
N GLY A 115 -8.23 4.72 12.81
CA GLY A 115 -8.99 5.44 13.84
C GLY A 115 -8.94 4.78 15.22
N MET A 116 -8.58 3.49 15.31
CA MET A 116 -8.36 2.78 16.57
C MET A 116 -7.23 3.38 17.42
N PHE A 117 -6.25 4.07 16.81
CA PHE A 117 -5.21 4.79 17.55
C PHE A 117 -5.76 5.97 18.36
N GLY A 118 -6.92 6.48 17.96
CA GLY A 118 -7.67 7.55 18.60
C GLY A 118 -8.61 7.12 19.72
N ALA A 119 -8.86 5.82 19.87
CA ALA A 119 -9.87 5.31 20.79
C ALA A 119 -9.59 5.67 22.25
N GLU A 120 -10.64 5.98 23.02
CA GLU A 120 -10.54 6.23 24.47
C GLU A 120 -9.99 5.01 25.22
N ASP A 121 -10.38 3.81 24.79
CA ASP A 121 -9.95 2.55 25.38
C ASP A 121 -8.50 2.24 25.00
N THR A 122 -7.65 2.07 26.02
CA THR A 122 -6.25 1.66 25.84
C THR A 122 -6.12 0.30 25.15
N ALA A 123 -7.00 -0.65 25.42
CA ALA A 123 -6.93 -1.98 24.79
C ALA A 123 -7.13 -1.91 23.27
N VAL A 124 -8.01 -1.02 22.80
CA VAL A 124 -8.24 -0.79 21.36
C VAL A 124 -7.00 -0.17 20.70
N ARG A 125 -6.35 0.79 21.38
CA ARG A 125 -5.10 1.39 20.90
C ARG A 125 -3.94 0.39 20.89
N GLU A 126 -3.88 -0.50 21.87
CA GLU A 126 -2.89 -1.59 21.92
C GLU A 126 -3.10 -2.58 20.77
N GLN A 127 -4.36 -2.93 20.46
CA GLN A 127 -4.70 -3.75 19.31
C GLN A 127 -4.29 -3.10 17.99
N ALA A 128 -4.53 -1.79 17.83
CA ALA A 128 -4.08 -1.04 16.66
C ALA A 128 -2.56 -1.10 16.49
N LEU A 129 -1.80 -0.94 17.59
CA LEU A 129 -0.35 -1.02 17.56
C LEU A 129 0.15 -2.44 17.22
N GLU A 130 -0.53 -3.48 17.69
CA GLU A 130 -0.21 -4.86 17.35
C GLU A 130 -0.41 -5.12 15.86
N MET A 131 -1.57 -4.72 15.32
CA MET A 131 -1.89 -4.82 13.90
C MET A 131 -0.89 -4.06 13.03
N TYR A 132 -0.60 -2.79 13.37
CA TYR A 132 0.40 -1.95 12.70
C TYR A 132 1.77 -2.63 12.61
N LYS A 133 2.26 -3.14 13.75
CA LYS A 133 3.55 -3.83 13.81
C LYS A 133 3.53 -5.10 12.97
N SER A 134 2.46 -5.90 13.07
CA SER A 134 2.35 -7.14 12.31
C SER A 134 2.38 -6.88 10.80
N MET A 135 1.58 -5.93 10.34
CA MET A 135 1.49 -5.54 8.92
C MET A 135 2.85 -5.04 8.40
N TRP A 136 3.43 -4.03 9.03
CA TRP A 136 4.71 -3.46 8.56
C TRP A 136 5.90 -4.41 8.73
N SER A 137 5.85 -5.36 9.68
CA SER A 137 6.87 -6.41 9.77
C SER A 137 6.79 -7.37 8.58
N GLN A 138 5.59 -7.77 8.17
CA GLN A 138 5.39 -8.63 7.00
C GLN A 138 5.80 -7.92 5.71
N ILE A 139 5.35 -6.67 5.51
CA ILE A 139 5.74 -5.86 4.34
C ILE A 139 7.26 -5.67 4.30
N GLY A 140 7.86 -5.28 5.42
CA GLY A 140 9.29 -5.06 5.53
C GLY A 140 10.11 -6.33 5.27
N GLU A 141 9.67 -7.49 5.76
CA GLU A 141 10.34 -8.77 5.52
C GLU A 141 10.21 -9.21 4.05
N HIS A 142 9.03 -9.04 3.44
CA HIS A 142 8.78 -9.40 2.04
C HIS A 142 9.68 -8.62 1.08
N PHE A 143 9.84 -7.33 1.33
CA PHE A 143 10.60 -6.41 0.47
C PHE A 143 12.03 -6.12 0.96
N LYS A 144 12.55 -6.86 1.95
CA LYS A 144 13.84 -6.54 2.62
C LYS A 144 15.06 -6.44 1.69
N ASP A 145 15.03 -7.16 0.57
CA ASP A 145 16.13 -7.25 -0.40
C ASP A 145 15.97 -6.22 -1.54
N TYR A 146 14.89 -5.44 -1.54
CA TYR A 146 14.65 -4.39 -2.52
C TYR A 146 15.58 -3.19 -2.29
N SER A 147 15.89 -2.48 -3.38
CA SER A 147 16.75 -1.30 -3.30
C SER A 147 16.07 -0.12 -2.58
N TYR A 148 16.87 0.89 -2.23
CA TYR A 148 16.38 2.14 -1.62
C TYR A 148 15.35 2.91 -2.48
N LYS A 149 15.16 2.54 -3.75
CA LYS A 149 14.13 3.11 -4.63
C LYS A 149 12.71 2.73 -4.18
N LEU A 150 12.55 1.65 -3.41
CA LEU A 150 11.29 1.33 -2.75
C LEU A 150 11.27 2.03 -1.38
N ILE A 151 10.25 2.86 -1.18
CA ILE A 151 10.04 3.70 -0.01
C ILE A 151 8.74 3.27 0.67
N PHE A 152 8.78 3.13 1.99
CA PHE A 152 7.60 2.89 2.81
C PHE A 152 7.10 4.18 3.45
N GLU A 153 5.84 4.50 3.20
CA GLU A 153 5.10 5.57 3.85
C GLU A 153 4.15 4.96 4.89
N SER A 154 4.36 5.26 6.17
CA SER A 154 3.72 4.53 7.28
C SER A 154 2.19 4.53 7.28
N ALA A 155 1.57 5.60 6.79
CA ALA A 155 0.13 5.83 6.83
C ALA A 155 -0.27 6.97 5.89
N ASN A 156 -1.54 6.99 5.46
CA ASN A 156 -2.12 8.06 4.65
C ASN A 156 -3.10 8.94 5.43
N GLU A 157 -2.90 10.26 5.40
CA GLU A 157 -3.87 11.27 5.88
C GLU A 157 -4.34 11.11 7.35
N GLU A 158 -3.51 10.53 8.20
CA GLU A 158 -3.85 10.25 9.60
C GLU A 158 -3.64 11.45 10.55
N LEU A 159 -3.68 12.67 10.00
CA LEU A 159 -3.60 13.92 10.76
C LEU A 159 -4.96 14.59 10.79
N GLY A 160 -5.62 14.57 11.95
CA GLY A 160 -6.84 15.34 12.20
C GLY A 160 -7.50 15.00 13.53
N ASP A 161 -8.55 15.73 13.88
CA ASP A 161 -9.33 15.59 15.12
C ASP A 161 -10.17 14.28 15.19
N ARG A 162 -9.88 13.33 14.28
CA ARG A 162 -10.55 12.02 14.13
C ARG A 162 -9.73 10.87 14.73
N LEU A 163 -8.56 11.16 15.28
CA LEU A 163 -7.89 10.32 16.28
C LEU A 163 -8.54 10.63 17.64
#